data_AF-A0A9X2CQ89-F1
#
_entry.id   AF-A0A9X2CQ89-F1
#
_cell.length_a   1.000
_cell.length_b   1.000
_cell.length_c   1.000
_cell.angle_alpha   90.00
_cell.angle_beta   90.00
_cell.angle_gamma   90.00
#
_symmetry.space_group_name_H-M   'P 1'
#
loop_
_entity.id
_entity.type
_entity.pdbx_description
1 polymer ?
#
loop_
_entity_poly.entity_id
_entity_poly.type
_entity_poly.pdbx_seq_one_letter_code
_entity_poly.pdbx_strand_id
1 'polypeptide(L)'
;KSANDLSQEKEPESSRDLFTIFILSFLGGFAALLTPCVFPMIPMTVSFFTKQSKTRARGIKNALFYGLFIMVIYVVLGSVVVVLFGADSLNALSTNVVFNLVFFALLVFFACSFLGAFELVLPSSWATRIDSQADRGGLIGIFFMALALAIVSFSCTGPIVGTLLVESASKGGIAPIVGMLGFSLAIALPFALFAAFPGWLNSLPKSGGWLNTVKVVLGFLELAFAFKFLSNADLVLQLHLLERETFLAIWIAVFGALALYLLGKITLPHDSPLPHISVGRLGLGLFVLAFVVYLIPGLWGAPLQWISGFPPPSQYSESPYGVGNSKGGNTTLTEIPPHTELGPLDIVTFKEYEQGMAYAKSEGKPVLLDFTGYACVNCRKMEERVWPDPQILQILKEDVVLISLYVDDKRELPEEEQYTSETTGKEITTIGNKWSDFQIREYKANAQPYYV
;
A
#
# COMPACT_ATOMS: atom_id res chain seq x y z
N LYS A 1 17.49 35.96 -32.82
CA LYS A 1 16.99 34.95 -33.79
C LYS A 1 16.58 33.74 -32.97
N SER A 2 15.26 33.53 -32.85
CA SER A 2 14.54 32.45 -32.12
C SER A 2 14.91 32.19 -30.66
N ALA A 3 14.29 32.99 -29.77
CA ALA A 3 13.75 32.45 -28.53
C ALA A 3 12.47 31.67 -28.90
N ASN A 4 12.39 30.40 -28.53
CA ASN A 4 11.22 29.56 -28.77
C ASN A 4 10.60 29.24 -27.41
N ASP A 5 9.34 29.63 -27.27
CA ASP A 5 8.46 29.40 -26.14
C ASP A 5 8.51 27.95 -25.64
N LEU A 6 8.89 27.80 -24.38
CA LEU A 6 8.40 26.72 -23.52
C LEU A 6 7.70 27.40 -22.35
N SER A 7 6.57 28.03 -22.68
CA SER A 7 5.49 28.28 -21.75
C SER A 7 5.03 26.93 -21.19
N GLN A 8 5.66 26.52 -20.08
CA GLN A 8 5.04 25.57 -19.17
C GLN A 8 3.70 26.18 -18.77
N GLU A 9 2.62 25.49 -19.11
CA GLU A 9 1.29 25.73 -18.60
C GLU A 9 1.37 25.76 -17.07
N LYS A 10 1.40 26.98 -16.55
CA LYS A 10 1.15 27.29 -15.15
C LYS A 10 -0.35 27.10 -14.96
N GLU A 11 -0.77 25.88 -14.61
CA GLU A 11 -2.15 25.66 -14.19
C GLU A 11 -2.43 26.57 -12.98
N PRO A 12 -3.51 27.38 -13.02
CA PRO A 12 -3.83 28.29 -11.94
C PRO A 12 -4.31 27.52 -10.71
N GLU A 13 -3.88 27.95 -9.53
CA GLU A 13 -4.44 27.63 -8.20
C GLU A 13 -5.93 28.01 -8.14
N SER A 14 -6.79 27.16 -8.69
CA SER A 14 -8.23 27.31 -8.67
C SER A 14 -8.85 25.93 -8.84
N SER A 15 -9.30 25.32 -7.75
CA SER A 15 -10.24 24.19 -7.73
C SER A 15 -9.97 23.13 -8.80
N ARG A 16 -9.10 22.13 -8.55
CA ARG A 16 -9.26 20.83 -9.23
C ARG A 16 -10.73 20.44 -9.03
N ASP A 17 -11.50 20.40 -10.10
CA ASP A 17 -12.96 20.29 -10.07
C ASP A 17 -13.38 19.03 -9.28
N LEU A 18 -14.55 19.03 -8.63
CA LEU A 18 -15.07 17.82 -7.98
C LEU A 18 -15.10 16.64 -8.96
N PHE A 19 -15.27 16.97 -10.24
CA PHE A 19 -15.15 16.05 -11.36
C PHE A 19 -13.75 15.42 -11.50
N THR A 20 -12.67 16.19 -11.33
CA THR A 20 -11.29 15.65 -11.36
C THR A 20 -11.06 14.65 -10.24
N ILE A 21 -11.52 14.96 -9.01
CA ILE A 21 -11.44 14.02 -7.88
C ILE A 21 -12.23 12.75 -8.19
N PHE A 22 -13.45 12.89 -8.73
CA PHE A 22 -14.28 11.77 -9.11
C PHE A 22 -13.57 10.86 -10.13
N ILE A 23 -13.02 11.43 -11.21
CA ILE A 23 -12.31 10.68 -12.25
C ILE A 23 -11.04 10.02 -11.69
N LEU A 24 -10.25 10.74 -10.90
CA LEU A 24 -9.04 10.18 -10.29
C LEU A 24 -9.37 9.02 -9.35
N SER A 25 -10.43 9.17 -8.53
CA SER A 25 -10.89 8.12 -7.62
C SER A 25 -11.49 6.93 -8.35
N PHE A 26 -12.21 7.19 -9.45
CA PHE A 26 -12.77 6.17 -10.32
C PHE A 26 -11.68 5.34 -11.01
N LEU A 27 -10.62 5.98 -11.52
CA LEU A 27 -9.45 5.29 -12.06
C LEU A 27 -8.69 4.52 -10.97
N GLY A 28 -8.57 5.10 -9.77
CA GLY A 28 -8.00 4.41 -8.59
C GLY A 28 -8.79 3.17 -8.19
N GLY A 29 -10.12 3.20 -8.31
CA GLY A 29 -10.99 2.05 -8.08
C GLY A 29 -10.80 0.93 -9.12
N PHE A 30 -10.52 1.28 -10.38
CA PHE A 30 -10.13 0.27 -11.38
C PHE A 30 -8.76 -0.34 -11.10
N ALA A 31 -7.78 0.45 -10.65
CA ALA A 31 -6.50 -0.07 -10.21
C ALA A 31 -6.67 -1.00 -8.99
N ALA A 32 -7.56 -0.65 -8.07
CA ALA A 32 -7.92 -1.48 -6.92
C ALA A 32 -8.51 -2.85 -7.29
N LEU A 33 -9.22 -2.98 -8.41
CA LEU A 33 -9.72 -4.29 -8.87
C LEU A 33 -8.61 -5.27 -9.27
N LEU A 34 -7.44 -4.76 -9.65
CA LEU A 34 -6.27 -5.57 -9.99
C LEU A 34 -5.48 -6.00 -8.75
N THR A 35 -5.87 -5.56 -7.55
CA THR A 35 -5.20 -5.96 -6.31
C THR A 35 -5.48 -7.43 -5.99
N PRO A 36 -4.50 -8.12 -5.37
CA PRO A 36 -4.57 -9.56 -5.16
C PRO A 36 -5.74 -10.03 -4.30
N CYS A 37 -6.33 -9.18 -3.45
CA CYS A 37 -7.45 -9.60 -2.58
C CYS A 37 -8.82 -9.35 -3.20
N VAL A 38 -8.93 -8.48 -4.22
CA VAL A 38 -10.20 -8.16 -4.89
C VAL A 38 -10.46 -9.11 -6.06
N PHE A 39 -9.41 -9.39 -6.83
CA PHE A 39 -9.52 -10.22 -8.02
C PHE A 39 -10.09 -11.63 -7.74
N PRO A 40 -9.68 -12.36 -6.68
CA PRO A 40 -10.21 -13.69 -6.38
C PRO A 40 -11.65 -13.71 -5.87
N MET A 41 -12.17 -12.57 -5.41
CA MET A 41 -13.58 -12.44 -5.04
C MET A 41 -14.49 -12.42 -6.27
N ILE A 42 -13.97 -12.13 -7.48
CA ILE A 42 -14.78 -12.11 -8.71
C ILE A 42 -15.35 -13.51 -9.01
N PRO A 43 -14.56 -14.61 -9.06
CA PRO A 43 -15.14 -15.96 -9.22
C PRO A 43 -16.10 -16.36 -8.10
N MET A 44 -15.81 -16.01 -6.84
CA MET A 44 -16.68 -16.35 -5.70
C MET A 44 -18.04 -15.66 -5.79
N THR A 45 -18.07 -14.36 -6.12
CA THR A 45 -19.31 -13.60 -6.30
C THR A 45 -20.11 -14.15 -7.47
N VAL A 46 -19.48 -14.47 -8.60
CA VAL A 46 -20.18 -15.09 -9.73
C VAL A 46 -20.75 -16.45 -9.36
N SER A 47 -20.01 -17.30 -8.65
CA SER A 47 -20.50 -18.61 -8.19
C SER A 47 -21.73 -18.47 -7.29
N PHE A 48 -21.72 -17.51 -6.37
CA PHE A 48 -22.86 -17.18 -5.51
C PHE A 48 -24.09 -16.75 -6.32
N PHE A 49 -23.95 -15.80 -7.25
CA PHE A 49 -25.06 -15.31 -8.08
C PHE A 49 -25.55 -16.33 -9.11
N THR A 50 -24.67 -17.22 -9.59
CA THR A 50 -25.04 -18.33 -10.49
C THR A 50 -25.95 -19.33 -9.79
N LYS A 51 -25.71 -19.63 -8.51
CA LYS A 51 -26.56 -20.54 -7.71
C LYS A 51 -27.88 -19.90 -7.28
N GLN A 52 -27.88 -18.61 -6.97
CA GLN A 52 -29.04 -17.90 -6.41
C GLN A 52 -30.05 -17.41 -7.48
N SER A 53 -29.61 -17.22 -8.73
CA SER A 53 -30.42 -16.54 -9.76
C SER A 53 -31.09 -17.52 -10.72
N LYS A 54 -32.22 -18.09 -10.32
CA LYS A 54 -33.03 -19.04 -11.13
C LYS A 54 -33.58 -18.42 -12.44
N THR A 55 -33.72 -17.09 -12.53
CA THR A 55 -34.18 -16.36 -13.73
C THR A 55 -33.31 -15.13 -14.02
N ARG A 56 -33.17 -14.78 -15.31
CA ARG A 56 -32.35 -13.64 -15.78
C ARG A 56 -32.78 -12.30 -15.14
N ALA A 57 -34.08 -12.06 -15.03
CA ALA A 57 -34.62 -10.85 -14.41
C ALA A 57 -34.29 -10.75 -12.90
N ARG A 58 -34.32 -11.89 -12.18
CA ARG A 58 -33.92 -11.95 -10.77
C ARG A 58 -32.43 -11.73 -10.59
N GLY A 59 -31.60 -12.28 -11.50
CA GLY A 59 -30.16 -12.06 -11.51
C GLY A 59 -29.77 -10.60 -11.68
N ILE A 60 -30.36 -9.91 -12.67
CA ILE A 60 -30.11 -8.46 -12.89
C ILE A 60 -30.56 -7.63 -11.67
N LYS A 61 -31.73 -7.93 -11.09
CA LYS A 61 -32.21 -7.22 -9.90
C LYS A 61 -31.26 -7.42 -8.71
N ASN A 62 -30.83 -8.66 -8.46
CA ASN A 62 -29.89 -8.98 -7.39
C ASN A 62 -28.52 -8.33 -7.60
N ALA A 63 -28.03 -8.31 -8.84
CA ALA A 63 -26.77 -7.66 -9.21
C ALA A 63 -26.81 -6.14 -9.01
N LEU A 64 -27.93 -5.50 -9.32
CA LEU A 64 -28.12 -4.06 -9.08
C LEU A 64 -28.10 -3.75 -7.58
N PHE A 65 -28.81 -4.53 -6.76
CA PHE A 65 -28.76 -4.39 -5.30
C PHE A 65 -27.36 -4.65 -4.74
N TYR A 66 -26.64 -5.62 -5.29
CA TYR A 66 -25.27 -5.91 -4.90
C TYR A 66 -24.33 -4.72 -5.17
N GLY A 67 -24.36 -4.18 -6.39
CA GLY A 67 -23.59 -2.98 -6.73
C GLY A 67 -23.97 -1.78 -5.87
N LEU A 68 -25.26 -1.57 -5.62
CA LEU A 68 -25.74 -0.50 -4.74
C LEU A 68 -25.22 -0.67 -3.31
N PHE A 69 -25.26 -1.87 -2.73
CA PHE A 69 -24.74 -2.12 -1.39
C PHE A 69 -23.23 -1.90 -1.31
N ILE A 70 -22.46 -2.30 -2.33
CA ILE A 70 -21.03 -1.98 -2.39
C ILE A 70 -20.83 -0.47 -2.33
N MET A 71 -21.54 0.31 -3.15
CA MET A 71 -21.40 1.77 -3.15
C MET A 71 -21.75 2.38 -1.79
N VAL A 72 -22.89 2.00 -1.21
CA VAL A 72 -23.33 2.49 0.10
C VAL A 72 -22.31 2.14 1.18
N ILE A 73 -21.82 0.89 1.23
CA ILE A 73 -20.89 0.43 2.26
C ILE A 73 -19.56 1.17 2.15
N TYR A 74 -18.99 1.34 0.96
CA TYR A 74 -17.72 2.07 0.80
C TYR A 74 -17.85 3.55 1.12
N VAL A 75 -18.94 4.20 0.71
CA VAL A 75 -19.18 5.61 1.03
C VAL A 75 -19.36 5.78 2.53
N VAL A 76 -20.12 4.89 3.19
CA VAL A 76 -20.28 4.90 4.64
C VAL A 76 -18.96 4.65 5.33
N LEU A 77 -18.21 3.61 4.96
CA LEU A 77 -16.90 3.30 5.55
C LEU A 77 -15.93 4.47 5.36
N GLY A 78 -15.79 5.00 4.15
CA GLY A 78 -14.92 6.14 3.86
C GLY A 78 -15.33 7.40 4.63
N SER A 79 -16.63 7.71 4.69
CA SER A 79 -17.14 8.87 5.44
C SER A 79 -16.95 8.70 6.95
N VAL A 80 -17.22 7.51 7.49
CA VAL A 80 -17.00 7.18 8.90
C VAL A 80 -15.52 7.29 9.25
N VAL A 81 -14.63 6.81 8.36
CA VAL A 81 -13.18 6.92 8.57
C VAL A 81 -12.75 8.38 8.61
N VAL A 82 -13.22 9.22 7.68
CA VAL A 82 -12.90 10.65 7.68
C VAL A 82 -13.44 11.36 8.93
N VAL A 83 -14.68 11.08 9.34
CA VAL A 83 -15.35 11.77 10.46
C VAL A 83 -14.82 11.33 11.82
N LEU A 84 -14.67 10.01 12.05
CA LEU A 84 -14.23 9.50 13.35
C LEU A 84 -12.73 9.64 13.57
N PHE A 85 -11.95 9.51 12.50
CA PHE A 85 -10.51 9.35 12.64
C PHE A 85 -9.73 10.58 12.11
N GLY A 86 -10.29 11.40 11.23
CA GLY A 86 -9.59 12.58 10.69
C GLY A 86 -8.44 12.22 9.74
N ALA A 87 -7.82 13.23 9.11
CA ALA A 87 -6.77 13.03 8.11
C ALA A 87 -5.52 12.29 8.68
N ASP A 88 -5.19 12.51 9.96
CA ASP A 88 -4.04 11.90 10.66
C ASP A 88 -4.12 10.39 10.75
N SER A 89 -5.33 9.86 10.81
CA SER A 89 -5.49 8.49 11.21
C SER A 89 -5.43 7.49 10.08
N LEU A 90 -5.58 7.92 8.82
CA LEU A 90 -5.32 7.04 7.68
C LEU A 90 -3.84 6.67 7.64
N ASN A 91 -2.96 7.64 7.93
CA ASN A 91 -1.55 7.37 8.04
C ASN A 91 -1.24 6.56 9.31
N ALA A 92 -1.82 6.95 10.46
CA ALA A 92 -1.67 6.19 11.69
C ALA A 92 -2.17 4.74 11.56
N LEU A 93 -3.20 4.47 10.75
CA LEU A 93 -3.71 3.13 10.46
C LEU A 93 -2.74 2.36 9.56
N SER A 94 -2.18 3.00 8.53
CA SER A 94 -1.20 2.39 7.63
C SER A 94 0.12 2.04 8.34
N THR A 95 0.47 2.77 9.39
CA THR A 95 1.65 2.51 10.22
C THR A 95 1.31 1.79 11.53
N ASN A 96 0.04 1.41 11.74
CA ASN A 96 -0.37 0.70 12.95
C ASN A 96 0.15 -0.74 12.94
N VAL A 97 0.90 -1.08 13.99
CA VAL A 97 1.53 -2.40 14.15
C VAL A 97 0.48 -3.51 14.18
N VAL A 98 -0.56 -3.38 14.99
CA VAL A 98 -1.60 -4.42 15.15
C VAL A 98 -2.35 -4.62 13.84
N PHE A 99 -2.72 -3.53 13.17
CA PHE A 99 -3.37 -3.57 11.86
C PHE A 99 -2.51 -4.29 10.82
N ASN A 100 -1.24 -3.92 10.69
CA ASN A 100 -0.30 -4.53 9.75
C ASN A 100 -0.05 -6.02 10.06
N LEU A 101 0.01 -6.43 11.32
CA LEU A 101 0.16 -7.84 11.71
C LEU A 101 -1.09 -8.68 11.44
N VAL A 102 -2.28 -8.17 11.73
CA VAL A 102 -3.54 -8.84 11.39
C VAL A 102 -3.66 -9.04 9.89
N PHE A 103 -3.25 -8.04 9.11
CA PHE A 103 -3.27 -8.09 7.66
C PHE A 103 -2.23 -9.05 7.10
N PHE A 104 -1.02 -9.07 7.66
CA PHE A 104 -0.02 -10.08 7.33
C PHE A 104 -0.59 -11.49 7.50
N ALA A 105 -1.20 -11.79 8.66
CA ALA A 105 -1.79 -13.11 8.92
C ALA A 105 -2.93 -13.44 7.95
N LEU A 106 -3.79 -12.46 7.65
CA LEU A 106 -4.89 -12.61 6.68
C LEU A 106 -4.39 -12.86 5.26
N LEU A 107 -3.40 -12.11 4.78
CA LEU A 107 -2.82 -12.27 3.43
C LEU A 107 -2.07 -13.60 3.31
N VAL A 108 -1.35 -14.03 4.36
CA VAL A 108 -0.72 -15.36 4.39
C VAL A 108 -1.78 -16.47 4.32
N PHE A 109 -2.89 -16.31 5.05
CA PHE A 109 -3.99 -17.28 5.01
C PHE A 109 -4.60 -17.41 3.60
N PHE A 110 -4.87 -16.29 2.92
CA PHE A 110 -5.38 -16.31 1.54
C PHE A 110 -4.34 -16.82 0.53
N ALA A 111 -3.08 -16.42 0.65
CA ALA A 111 -1.99 -16.92 -0.18
C ALA A 111 -1.87 -18.44 -0.08
N CYS A 112 -1.93 -19.01 1.13
CA CYS A 112 -1.96 -20.46 1.34
C CYS A 112 -3.17 -21.13 0.67
N SER A 113 -4.34 -20.48 0.70
CA SER A 113 -5.53 -20.98 0.00
C SER A 113 -5.37 -20.95 -1.52
N PHE A 114 -4.73 -19.90 -2.07
CA PHE A 114 -4.48 -19.80 -3.50
C PHE A 114 -3.40 -20.76 -4.01
N LEU A 115 -2.37 -21.03 -3.21
CA LEU A 115 -1.36 -22.06 -3.51
C LEU A 115 -1.89 -23.49 -3.38
N GLY A 116 -3.12 -23.66 -2.86
CA GLY A 116 -3.81 -24.95 -2.80
C GLY A 116 -3.46 -25.80 -1.58
N ALA A 117 -2.96 -25.18 -0.49
CA ALA A 117 -2.78 -25.87 0.80
C ALA A 117 -4.14 -26.30 1.39
N PHE A 118 -5.17 -25.49 1.17
CA PHE A 118 -6.57 -25.80 1.48
C PHE A 118 -7.48 -25.02 0.52
N GLU A 119 -8.52 -25.66 -0.01
CA GLU A 119 -9.54 -24.92 -0.73
C GLU A 119 -10.47 -24.23 0.26
N LEU A 120 -10.74 -22.94 0.04
CA LEU A 120 -11.78 -22.18 0.74
C LEU A 120 -13.18 -22.62 0.26
N VAL A 121 -13.46 -23.92 0.32
CA VAL A 121 -14.80 -24.43 0.12
C VAL A 121 -15.51 -24.25 1.45
N LEU A 122 -16.46 -23.31 1.49
CA LEU A 122 -17.41 -23.22 2.60
C LEU A 122 -17.90 -24.64 2.92
N PRO A 123 -17.80 -25.13 4.17
CA PRO A 123 -18.25 -26.47 4.53
C PRO A 123 -19.66 -26.68 3.97
N SER A 124 -19.90 -27.84 3.35
CA SER A 124 -21.18 -28.12 2.67
C SER A 124 -22.38 -27.87 3.61
N SER A 125 -22.22 -28.08 4.91
CA SER A 125 -23.21 -27.77 5.95
C SER A 125 -23.50 -26.27 6.12
N TRP A 126 -22.51 -25.39 5.97
CA TRP A 126 -22.70 -23.92 5.94
C TRP A 126 -23.31 -23.48 4.60
N ALA A 127 -22.78 -23.98 3.49
CA ALA A 127 -23.32 -23.70 2.17
C ALA A 127 -24.80 -24.12 2.06
N THR A 128 -25.19 -25.30 2.57
CA THR A 128 -26.57 -25.80 2.53
C THR A 128 -27.48 -25.06 3.54
N ARG A 129 -26.95 -24.59 4.68
CA ARG A 129 -27.69 -23.72 5.62
C ARG A 129 -27.94 -22.32 5.03
N ILE A 130 -26.94 -21.77 4.36
CA ILE A 130 -27.05 -20.51 3.64
C ILE A 130 -28.01 -20.66 2.45
N ASP A 131 -27.97 -21.79 1.72
CA ASP A 131 -28.85 -22.06 0.58
C ASP A 131 -30.31 -22.28 1.01
N SER A 132 -30.55 -23.01 2.11
CA SER A 132 -31.89 -23.19 2.68
C SER A 132 -32.47 -21.92 3.32
N GLN A 133 -31.63 -20.98 3.76
CA GLN A 133 -32.06 -19.62 4.15
C GLN A 133 -32.10 -18.63 2.98
N ALA A 134 -31.38 -18.87 1.88
CA ALA A 134 -31.35 -18.01 0.70
C ALA A 134 -32.69 -17.98 -0.03
N ASP A 135 -33.48 -19.07 0.04
CA ASP A 135 -34.86 -19.10 -0.46
C ASP A 135 -35.83 -18.23 0.39
N ARG A 136 -35.46 -17.78 1.60
CA ARG A 136 -36.27 -16.88 2.46
C ARG A 136 -35.68 -15.47 2.68
N GLY A 137 -34.39 -15.25 2.43
CA GLY A 137 -33.68 -14.02 2.81
C GLY A 137 -32.74 -13.41 1.76
N GLY A 138 -33.02 -13.61 0.46
CA GLY A 138 -32.06 -13.32 -0.62
C GLY A 138 -31.37 -11.95 -0.61
N LEU A 139 -32.03 -10.86 -0.19
CA LEU A 139 -31.45 -9.50 -0.11
C LEU A 139 -30.45 -9.32 1.04
N ILE A 140 -30.69 -9.99 2.17
CA ILE A 140 -29.80 -9.96 3.34
C ILE A 140 -28.48 -10.68 3.04
N GLY A 141 -28.53 -11.80 2.33
CA GLY A 141 -27.31 -12.50 1.88
C GLY A 141 -26.45 -11.65 0.93
N ILE A 142 -27.08 -10.89 0.03
CA ILE A 142 -26.41 -9.97 -0.89
C ILE A 142 -25.72 -8.83 -0.12
N PHE A 143 -26.38 -8.28 0.91
CA PHE A 143 -25.78 -7.24 1.77
C PHE A 143 -24.55 -7.75 2.53
N PHE A 144 -24.63 -8.93 3.17
CA PHE A 144 -23.50 -9.49 3.91
C PHE A 144 -22.32 -9.87 2.99
N MET A 145 -22.59 -10.34 1.78
CA MET A 145 -21.52 -10.56 0.79
C MET A 145 -20.87 -9.25 0.33
N ALA A 146 -21.66 -8.19 0.12
CA ALA A 146 -21.12 -6.88 -0.23
C ALA A 146 -20.27 -6.31 0.91
N LEU A 147 -20.70 -6.49 2.16
CA LEU A 147 -19.95 -6.11 3.35
C LEU A 147 -18.63 -6.88 3.48
N ALA A 148 -18.65 -8.20 3.30
CA ALA A 148 -17.45 -9.03 3.35
C ALA A 148 -16.45 -8.60 2.26
N LEU A 149 -16.92 -8.38 1.03
CA LEU A 149 -16.10 -7.86 -0.07
C LEU A 149 -15.50 -6.50 0.29
N ALA A 150 -16.31 -5.56 0.79
CA ALA A 150 -15.85 -4.22 1.12
C ALA A 150 -14.79 -4.23 2.23
N ILE A 151 -14.96 -5.06 3.28
CA ILE A 151 -13.98 -5.16 4.37
C ILE A 151 -12.65 -5.72 3.86
N VAL A 152 -12.68 -6.87 3.16
CA VAL A 152 -11.47 -7.54 2.64
C VAL A 152 -10.80 -6.69 1.56
N SER A 153 -11.58 -6.00 0.73
CA SER A 153 -11.03 -5.13 -0.30
C SER A 153 -10.48 -3.83 0.28
N PHE A 154 -11.15 -3.20 1.24
CA PHE A 154 -10.63 -2.00 1.92
C PHE A 154 -9.26 -2.27 2.54
N SER A 155 -9.03 -3.49 3.02
CA SER A 155 -7.72 -3.92 3.51
C SER A 155 -6.60 -3.71 2.47
N CYS A 156 -6.71 -4.31 1.30
CA CYS A 156 -5.66 -4.21 0.27
C CYS A 156 -5.68 -2.88 -0.52
N THR A 157 -6.80 -2.17 -0.51
CA THR A 157 -6.98 -0.89 -1.22
C THR A 157 -6.74 0.32 -0.33
N GLY A 158 -6.53 0.13 0.97
CA GLY A 158 -6.33 1.17 1.97
C GLY A 158 -5.32 2.24 1.57
N PRO A 159 -4.13 1.92 1.01
CA PRO A 159 -3.20 2.95 0.56
C PRO A 159 -3.72 3.81 -0.61
N ILE A 160 -4.44 3.21 -1.56
CA ILE A 160 -5.05 3.92 -2.70
C ILE A 160 -6.19 4.80 -2.19
N VAL A 161 -7.08 4.22 -1.38
CA VAL A 161 -8.21 4.94 -0.78
C VAL A 161 -7.72 6.07 0.13
N GLY A 162 -6.67 5.83 0.92
CA GLY A 162 -6.12 6.78 1.86
C GLY A 162 -5.51 8.00 1.16
N THR A 163 -4.70 7.79 0.12
CA THR A 163 -4.13 8.90 -0.68
C THR A 163 -5.22 9.73 -1.35
N LEU A 164 -6.21 9.08 -1.95
CA LEU A 164 -7.36 9.77 -2.56
C LEU A 164 -8.22 10.50 -1.54
N LEU A 165 -8.41 9.93 -0.34
CA LEU A 165 -9.17 10.55 0.74
C LEU A 165 -8.45 11.79 1.28
N VAL A 166 -7.14 11.75 1.48
CA VAL A 166 -6.36 12.91 1.94
C VAL A 166 -6.40 14.03 0.89
N GLU A 167 -6.23 13.70 -0.39
CA GLU A 167 -6.36 14.68 -1.49
C GLU A 167 -7.78 15.27 -1.58
N SER A 168 -8.80 14.46 -1.32
CA SER A 168 -10.19 14.92 -1.33
C SER A 168 -10.52 15.74 -0.08
N ALA A 169 -9.94 15.39 1.07
CA ALA A 169 -10.16 16.08 2.35
C ALA A 169 -9.49 17.46 2.37
N SER A 170 -8.33 17.62 1.73
CA SER A 170 -7.62 18.91 1.66
C SER A 170 -8.42 20.01 0.94
N LYS A 171 -9.40 19.64 0.11
CA LYS A 171 -10.32 20.59 -0.54
C LYS A 171 -11.55 20.97 0.29
N GLY A 172 -11.84 20.19 1.34
CA GLY A 172 -13.01 20.39 2.19
C GLY A 172 -14.36 20.07 1.52
N GLY A 173 -15.43 20.15 2.31
CA GLY A 173 -16.81 19.96 1.84
C GLY A 173 -17.15 18.51 1.45
N ILE A 174 -17.87 18.34 0.34
CA ILE A 174 -18.41 17.04 -0.12
C ILE A 174 -17.35 16.25 -0.93
N ALA A 175 -16.17 16.81 -1.14
CA ALA A 175 -15.11 16.20 -1.95
C ALA A 175 -14.73 14.75 -1.54
N PRO A 176 -14.57 14.40 -0.24
CA PRO A 176 -14.32 13.01 0.16
C PRO A 176 -15.45 12.04 -0.19
N ILE A 177 -16.71 12.49 -0.10
CA ILE A 177 -17.88 11.67 -0.44
C ILE A 177 -17.93 11.43 -1.94
N VAL A 178 -17.65 12.46 -2.75
CA VAL A 178 -17.57 12.33 -4.22
C VAL A 178 -16.44 11.39 -4.63
N GLY A 179 -15.27 11.51 -3.99
CA GLY A 179 -14.14 10.60 -4.22
C GLY A 179 -14.50 9.14 -3.90
N MET A 180 -15.10 8.89 -2.73
CA MET A 180 -15.53 7.53 -2.33
C MET A 180 -16.66 6.99 -3.20
N LEU A 181 -17.57 7.84 -3.68
CA LEU A 181 -18.58 7.45 -4.67
C LEU A 181 -17.92 7.04 -5.99
N GLY A 182 -16.95 7.80 -6.50
CA GLY A 182 -16.20 7.44 -7.70
C GLY A 182 -15.43 6.13 -7.55
N PHE A 183 -14.70 5.97 -6.45
CA PHE A 183 -13.95 4.75 -6.15
C PHE A 183 -14.86 3.52 -6.04
N SER A 184 -15.95 3.63 -5.28
CA SER A 184 -16.88 2.52 -5.06
C SER A 184 -17.70 2.17 -6.30
N LEU A 185 -18.05 3.15 -7.14
CA LEU A 185 -18.68 2.90 -8.44
C LEU A 185 -17.76 2.10 -9.37
N ALA A 186 -16.47 2.44 -9.42
CA ALA A 186 -15.50 1.72 -10.24
C ALA A 186 -15.37 0.25 -9.83
N ILE A 187 -15.38 -0.06 -8.52
CA ILE A 187 -15.38 -1.44 -8.03
C ILE A 187 -16.74 -2.11 -8.29
N ALA A 188 -17.85 -1.44 -7.95
CA ALA A 188 -19.19 -2.01 -8.06
C ALA A 188 -19.57 -2.39 -9.49
N LEU A 189 -19.09 -1.64 -10.50
CA LEU A 189 -19.49 -1.81 -11.90
C LEU A 189 -19.13 -3.20 -12.47
N PRO A 190 -17.87 -3.67 -12.46
CA PRO A 190 -17.54 -5.02 -12.93
C PRO A 190 -18.18 -6.11 -12.08
N PHE A 191 -18.25 -5.96 -10.76
CA PHE A 191 -18.91 -6.95 -9.90
C PHE A 191 -20.42 -7.07 -10.17
N ALA A 192 -21.11 -5.94 -10.34
CA ALA A 192 -22.52 -5.91 -10.74
C ALA A 192 -22.71 -6.47 -12.16
N LEU A 193 -21.78 -6.18 -13.09
CA LEU A 193 -21.84 -6.70 -14.45
C LEU A 193 -21.68 -8.23 -14.49
N PHE A 194 -20.70 -8.77 -13.77
CA PHE A 194 -20.48 -10.21 -13.64
C PHE A 194 -21.62 -10.92 -12.91
N ALA A 195 -22.25 -10.26 -11.93
CA ALA A 195 -23.44 -10.78 -11.26
C ALA A 195 -24.69 -10.75 -12.17
N ALA A 196 -24.84 -9.73 -13.02
CA ALA A 196 -25.98 -9.58 -13.94
C ALA A 196 -25.92 -10.56 -15.12
N PHE A 197 -24.70 -10.90 -15.57
CA PHE A 197 -24.47 -11.85 -16.65
C PHE A 197 -23.53 -12.99 -16.20
N PRO A 198 -23.99 -13.93 -15.36
CA PRO A 198 -23.16 -15.06 -14.92
C PRO A 198 -22.67 -15.92 -16.11
N GLY A 199 -23.44 -15.93 -17.21
CA GLY A 199 -23.09 -16.62 -18.46
C GLY A 199 -21.86 -16.08 -19.19
N TRP A 200 -21.43 -14.83 -18.95
CA TRP A 200 -20.17 -14.30 -19.50
C TRP A 200 -18.95 -14.99 -18.89
N LEU A 201 -19.06 -15.41 -17.62
CA LEU A 201 -18.03 -16.23 -17.00
C LEU A 201 -18.04 -17.66 -17.53
N ASN A 202 -19.20 -18.19 -17.95
CA ASN A 202 -19.29 -19.49 -18.62
C ASN A 202 -18.69 -19.49 -20.04
N SER A 203 -18.50 -18.32 -20.66
CA SER A 203 -17.75 -18.17 -21.91
C SER A 203 -16.24 -17.98 -21.72
N LEU A 204 -15.77 -17.73 -20.48
CA LEU A 204 -14.36 -17.94 -20.17
C LEU A 204 -14.10 -19.46 -20.24
N PRO A 205 -13.00 -19.90 -20.88
CA PRO A 205 -12.73 -21.31 -21.09
C PRO A 205 -12.87 -22.06 -19.77
N LYS A 206 -13.79 -23.05 -19.74
CA LYS A 206 -14.12 -23.87 -18.56
C LYS A 206 -12.84 -24.21 -17.80
N SER A 207 -12.64 -23.59 -16.64
CA SER A 207 -11.80 -24.06 -15.53
C SER A 207 -10.70 -25.04 -15.94
N GLY A 208 -9.85 -24.61 -16.88
CA GLY A 208 -8.68 -25.36 -17.31
C GLY A 208 -7.49 -25.01 -16.42
N GLY A 209 -6.33 -25.60 -16.70
CA GLY A 209 -5.07 -25.28 -16.01
C GLY A 209 -4.72 -23.79 -16.00
N TRP A 210 -5.29 -22.97 -16.89
CA TRP A 210 -5.10 -21.51 -16.91
C TRP A 210 -5.67 -20.80 -15.67
N LEU A 211 -6.89 -21.11 -15.23
CA LEU A 211 -7.47 -20.47 -14.04
C LEU A 211 -6.66 -20.85 -12.78
N ASN A 212 -6.19 -22.11 -12.72
CA ASN A 212 -5.30 -22.54 -11.66
C ASN A 212 -3.95 -21.81 -11.72
N THR A 213 -3.41 -21.56 -12.91
CA THR A 213 -2.21 -20.73 -13.09
C THR A 213 -2.39 -19.34 -12.50
N VAL A 214 -3.50 -18.68 -12.84
CA VAL A 214 -3.79 -17.32 -12.35
C VAL A 214 -3.94 -17.31 -10.84
N LYS A 215 -4.63 -18.30 -10.27
CA LYS A 215 -4.76 -18.50 -8.81
C LYS A 215 -3.38 -18.60 -8.14
N VAL A 216 -2.50 -19.45 -8.67
CA VAL A 216 -1.15 -19.64 -8.12
C VAL A 216 -0.29 -18.39 -8.26
N VAL A 217 -0.31 -17.72 -9.42
CA VAL A 217 0.40 -16.44 -9.64
C VAL A 217 -0.05 -15.40 -8.61
N LEU A 218 -1.35 -15.25 -8.41
CA LEU A 218 -1.91 -14.33 -7.40
C LEU A 218 -1.54 -14.73 -5.98
N GLY A 219 -1.50 -16.03 -5.66
CA GLY A 219 -1.06 -16.51 -4.35
C GLY A 219 0.40 -16.14 -4.02
N PHE A 220 1.32 -16.28 -4.99
CA PHE A 220 2.71 -15.83 -4.81
C PHE A 220 2.81 -14.30 -4.69
N LEU A 221 2.04 -13.55 -5.48
CA LEU A 221 1.99 -12.08 -5.37
C LEU A 221 1.45 -11.65 -4.00
N GLU A 222 0.37 -12.27 -3.53
CA GLU A 222 -0.22 -11.99 -2.22
C GLU A 222 0.75 -12.32 -1.08
N LEU A 223 1.49 -13.42 -1.18
CA LEU A 223 2.53 -13.77 -0.22
C LEU A 223 3.64 -12.70 -0.17
N ALA A 224 4.11 -12.22 -1.33
CA ALA A 224 5.10 -11.14 -1.40
C ALA A 224 4.58 -9.84 -0.75
N PHE A 225 3.32 -9.48 -1.00
CA PHE A 225 2.67 -8.34 -0.36
C PHE A 225 2.48 -8.54 1.15
N ALA A 226 2.19 -9.76 1.62
CA ALA A 226 2.07 -10.04 3.04
C ALA A 226 3.35 -9.66 3.79
N PHE A 227 4.52 -10.07 3.27
CA PHE A 227 5.80 -9.70 3.87
C PHE A 227 6.08 -8.19 3.87
N LYS A 228 5.46 -7.41 2.98
CA LYS A 228 5.53 -5.94 3.06
C LYS A 228 4.81 -5.40 4.28
N PHE A 229 3.62 -5.92 4.60
CA PHE A 229 2.90 -5.50 5.81
C PHE A 229 3.68 -5.88 7.08
N LEU A 230 4.30 -7.07 7.10
CA LEU A 230 5.17 -7.47 8.20
C LEU A 230 6.40 -6.58 8.31
N SER A 231 7.04 -6.23 7.18
CA SER A 231 8.18 -5.30 7.14
C SER A 231 7.80 -3.89 7.64
N ASN A 232 6.61 -3.39 7.31
CA ASN A 232 6.14 -2.11 7.86
C ASN A 232 5.96 -2.16 9.38
N ALA A 233 5.44 -3.27 9.92
CA ALA A 233 5.33 -3.45 11.37
C ALA A 233 6.72 -3.51 12.04
N ASP A 234 7.67 -4.21 11.43
CA ASP A 234 9.06 -4.30 11.90
C ASP A 234 9.76 -2.93 11.90
N LEU A 235 9.61 -2.16 10.82
CA LEU A 235 10.16 -0.80 10.68
C LEU A 235 9.63 0.16 11.74
N VAL A 236 8.34 0.07 12.10
CA VAL A 236 7.76 0.95 13.12
C VAL A 236 8.20 0.56 14.53
N LEU A 237 8.40 -0.74 14.79
CA LEU A 237 8.87 -1.24 16.08
C LEU A 237 10.39 -1.22 16.24
N GLN A 238 11.15 -1.01 15.15
CA GLN A 238 12.62 -1.03 15.13
C GLN A 238 13.19 -2.34 15.75
N LEU A 239 12.58 -3.49 15.45
CA LEU A 239 12.99 -4.80 16.00
C LEU A 239 14.17 -5.43 15.24
N HIS A 240 14.51 -4.91 14.05
CA HIS A 240 15.56 -5.43 13.18
C HIS A 240 15.40 -6.92 12.81
N LEU A 241 14.15 -7.43 12.70
CA LEU A 241 13.91 -8.82 12.27
C LEU A 241 13.86 -8.95 10.74
N LEU A 242 13.38 -7.91 10.04
CA LEU A 242 13.19 -7.88 8.60
C LEU A 242 13.95 -6.72 7.98
N GLU A 243 15.27 -6.80 8.13
CA GLU A 243 16.19 -5.90 7.46
C GLU A 243 16.15 -6.06 5.94
N ARG A 244 16.67 -5.06 5.22
CA ARG A 244 16.59 -4.94 3.77
C ARG A 244 17.02 -6.23 3.05
N GLU A 245 18.11 -6.85 3.47
CA GLU A 245 18.66 -8.08 2.88
C GLU A 245 17.69 -9.26 3.06
N THR A 246 17.19 -9.47 4.28
CA THR A 246 16.23 -10.54 4.59
C THR A 246 14.92 -10.35 3.82
N PHE A 247 14.42 -9.11 3.75
CA PHE A 247 13.23 -8.77 2.97
C PHE A 247 13.42 -9.09 1.48
N LEU A 248 14.54 -8.65 0.89
CA LEU A 248 14.86 -8.93 -0.51
C LEU A 248 15.10 -10.41 -0.78
N ALA A 249 15.73 -11.14 0.14
CA ALA A 249 15.94 -12.59 0.03
C ALA A 249 14.61 -13.35 -0.02
N ILE A 250 13.65 -12.99 0.85
CA ILE A 250 12.29 -13.54 0.83
C ILE A 250 11.61 -13.24 -0.51
N TRP A 251 11.71 -12.00 -0.99
CA TRP A 251 11.14 -11.60 -2.29
C TRP A 251 11.75 -12.38 -3.45
N ILE A 252 13.08 -12.51 -3.50
CA ILE A 252 13.80 -13.29 -4.50
C ILE A 252 13.36 -14.76 -4.44
N ALA A 253 13.19 -15.34 -3.26
CA ALA A 253 12.72 -16.71 -3.10
C ALA A 253 11.28 -16.90 -3.59
N VAL A 254 10.36 -15.99 -3.24
CA VAL A 254 8.95 -16.03 -3.64
C VAL A 254 8.80 -15.87 -5.15
N PHE A 255 9.41 -14.84 -5.75
CA PHE A 255 9.36 -14.62 -7.20
C PHE A 255 10.18 -15.65 -7.97
N GLY A 256 11.26 -16.18 -7.40
CA GLY A 256 12.03 -17.28 -7.97
C GLY A 256 11.21 -18.57 -8.03
N ALA A 257 10.49 -18.91 -6.96
CA ALA A 257 9.55 -20.03 -6.94
C ALA A 257 8.42 -19.84 -7.97
N LEU A 258 7.88 -18.62 -8.09
CA LEU A 258 6.90 -18.27 -9.12
C LEU A 258 7.47 -18.45 -10.54
N ALA A 259 8.71 -18.03 -10.80
CA ALA A 259 9.35 -18.23 -12.10
C ALA A 259 9.53 -19.73 -12.41
N LEU A 260 10.00 -20.53 -11.44
CA LEU A 260 10.14 -21.99 -11.58
C LEU A 260 8.78 -22.67 -11.82
N TYR A 261 7.73 -22.20 -11.16
CA TYR A 261 6.35 -22.64 -11.39
C TYR A 261 5.90 -22.35 -12.83
N LEU A 262 6.10 -21.12 -13.31
CA LEU A 262 5.70 -20.70 -14.66
C LEU A 262 6.49 -21.42 -15.76
N LEU A 263 7.75 -21.78 -15.49
CA LEU A 263 8.59 -22.61 -16.36
C LEU A 263 8.25 -24.11 -16.27
N GLY A 264 7.27 -24.50 -15.46
CA GLY A 264 6.79 -25.88 -15.34
C GLY A 264 7.71 -26.82 -14.55
N LYS A 265 8.69 -26.29 -13.80
CA LYS A 265 9.57 -27.09 -12.94
C LYS A 265 8.92 -27.49 -11.62
N ILE A 266 7.98 -26.68 -11.13
CA ILE A 266 7.19 -26.94 -9.92
C ILE A 266 5.72 -27.11 -10.35
N THR A 267 5.07 -28.16 -9.87
CA THR A 267 3.63 -28.39 -10.07
C THR A 267 2.95 -28.42 -8.71
N LEU A 268 1.79 -27.78 -8.59
CA LEU A 268 1.00 -27.76 -7.34
C LEU A 268 -0.12 -28.80 -7.40
N PRO A 269 -0.72 -29.20 -6.26
CA PRO A 269 -1.65 -30.33 -6.19
C PRO A 269 -2.89 -30.23 -7.09
N HIS A 270 -3.26 -29.01 -7.50
CA HIS A 270 -4.45 -28.74 -8.32
C HIS A 270 -4.11 -28.50 -9.80
N ASP A 271 -2.84 -28.65 -10.20
CA ASP A 271 -2.42 -28.51 -11.60
C ASP A 271 -2.64 -29.79 -12.41
N SER A 272 -3.06 -29.59 -13.66
CA SER A 272 -3.11 -30.67 -14.66
C SER A 272 -1.72 -30.88 -15.26
N PRO A 273 -1.34 -32.12 -15.64
CA PRO A 273 -0.05 -32.38 -16.28
C PRO A 273 0.03 -31.63 -17.62
N LEU A 274 1.10 -30.87 -17.81
CA LEU A 274 1.31 -30.02 -18.99
C LEU A 274 2.33 -30.67 -19.93
N PRO A 275 1.93 -31.11 -21.13
CA PRO A 275 2.86 -31.65 -22.11
C PRO A 275 3.72 -30.58 -22.81
N HIS A 276 3.29 -29.30 -22.77
CA HIS A 276 4.03 -28.17 -23.34
C HIS A 276 3.73 -26.87 -22.58
N ILE A 277 4.69 -25.95 -22.56
CA ILE A 277 4.57 -24.63 -21.94
C ILE A 277 3.94 -23.67 -22.96
N SER A 278 2.81 -23.05 -22.62
CA SER A 278 2.19 -22.02 -23.46
C SER A 278 3.09 -20.79 -23.57
N VAL A 279 3.11 -20.12 -24.73
CA VAL A 279 3.90 -18.89 -24.98
C VAL A 279 3.61 -17.80 -23.93
N GLY A 280 2.35 -17.66 -23.49
CA GLY A 280 1.98 -16.69 -22.45
C GLY A 280 2.60 -17.00 -21.08
N ARG A 281 2.57 -18.26 -20.63
CA ARG A 281 3.26 -18.70 -19.40
C ARG A 281 4.77 -18.52 -19.49
N LEU A 282 5.37 -18.84 -20.63
CA LEU A 282 6.80 -18.65 -20.87
C LEU A 282 7.18 -17.16 -20.81
N GLY A 283 6.41 -16.29 -21.48
CA GLY A 283 6.65 -14.84 -21.46
C GLY A 283 6.53 -14.25 -20.06
N LEU A 284 5.49 -14.63 -19.30
CA LEU A 284 5.32 -14.21 -17.92
C LEU A 284 6.45 -14.75 -17.02
N GLY A 285 6.85 -16.02 -17.19
CA GLY A 285 7.95 -16.63 -16.45
C GLY A 285 9.28 -15.93 -16.71
N LEU A 286 9.57 -15.57 -17.97
CA LEU A 286 10.77 -14.82 -18.33
C LEU A 286 10.76 -13.40 -17.75
N PHE A 287 9.60 -12.74 -17.75
CA PHE A 287 9.44 -11.42 -17.13
C PHE A 287 9.68 -11.47 -15.62
N VAL A 288 9.07 -12.44 -14.92
CA VAL A 288 9.28 -12.64 -13.48
C VAL A 288 10.75 -12.98 -13.19
N LEU A 289 11.38 -13.81 -14.03
CA LEU A 289 12.79 -14.14 -13.86
C LEU A 289 13.70 -12.92 -14.07
N ALA A 290 13.42 -12.08 -15.06
CA ALA A 290 14.13 -10.81 -15.26
C ALA A 290 13.97 -9.88 -14.03
N PHE A 291 12.77 -9.85 -13.44
CA PHE A 291 12.52 -9.13 -12.20
C PHE A 291 13.32 -9.69 -11.02
N VAL A 292 13.40 -11.02 -10.86
CA VAL A 292 14.25 -11.66 -9.83
C VAL A 292 15.72 -11.27 -10.04
N VAL A 293 16.23 -11.34 -11.26
CA VAL A 293 17.62 -10.94 -11.58
C VAL A 293 17.88 -9.47 -11.25
N TYR A 294 16.89 -8.59 -11.45
CA TYR A 294 16.97 -7.18 -11.06
C TYR A 294 17.05 -6.97 -9.54
N LEU A 295 16.43 -7.83 -8.72
CA LEU A 295 16.46 -7.73 -7.26
C LEU A 295 17.81 -8.17 -6.66
N ILE A 296 18.52 -9.10 -7.31
CA ILE A 296 19.76 -9.70 -6.80
C ILE A 296 20.79 -8.63 -6.40
N PRO A 297 21.15 -7.63 -7.25
CA PRO A 297 22.08 -6.57 -6.86
C PRO A 297 21.68 -5.78 -5.60
N GLY A 298 20.39 -5.72 -5.28
CA GLY A 298 19.89 -5.04 -4.09
C GLY A 298 20.35 -5.66 -2.77
N LEU A 299 20.68 -6.97 -2.76
CA LEU A 299 21.30 -7.64 -1.61
C LEU A 299 22.70 -7.11 -1.29
N TRP A 300 23.36 -6.47 -2.26
CA TRP A 300 24.67 -5.82 -2.09
C TRP A 300 24.55 -4.29 -2.00
N GLY A 301 23.38 -3.78 -1.60
CA GLY A 301 23.17 -2.35 -1.39
C GLY A 301 22.97 -1.53 -2.67
N ALA A 302 22.78 -2.17 -3.84
CA ALA A 302 22.48 -1.42 -5.06
C ALA A 302 21.10 -0.71 -4.97
N PRO A 303 20.97 0.51 -5.53
CA PRO A 303 19.72 1.23 -5.51
C PRO A 303 18.69 0.59 -6.47
N LEU A 304 17.59 0.08 -5.91
CA LEU A 304 16.50 -0.55 -6.65
C LEU A 304 15.44 0.47 -7.10
N GLN A 305 15.80 1.34 -8.04
CA GLN A 305 14.98 2.45 -8.54
C GLN A 305 13.54 2.05 -8.95
N TRP A 306 13.31 0.88 -9.55
CA TRP A 306 11.97 0.46 -10.02
C TRP A 306 10.99 0.18 -8.88
N ILE A 307 11.50 -0.31 -7.75
CA ILE A 307 10.70 -0.63 -6.56
C ILE A 307 11.01 0.30 -5.38
N SER A 308 11.55 1.49 -5.68
CA SER A 308 11.95 2.46 -4.66
C SER A 308 10.82 2.78 -3.68
N GLY A 309 11.14 2.82 -2.40
CA GLY A 309 10.24 3.02 -1.27
C GLY A 309 9.50 1.76 -0.82
N PHE A 310 9.62 0.65 -1.55
CA PHE A 310 8.97 -0.60 -1.19
C PHE A 310 9.81 -1.48 -0.24
N PRO A 311 11.10 -1.77 -0.54
CA PRO A 311 12.01 -2.40 0.43
C PRO A 311 12.29 -1.49 1.63
N PRO A 312 12.75 -2.06 2.75
CA PRO A 312 13.37 -1.29 3.82
C PRO A 312 14.50 -0.37 3.31
N PRO A 313 14.66 0.83 3.89
CA PRO A 313 15.71 1.76 3.50
C PRO A 313 17.10 1.20 3.79
N SER A 314 18.14 1.72 3.14
CA SER A 314 19.51 1.21 3.27
C SER A 314 20.11 1.33 4.68
N GLN A 315 19.57 2.20 5.53
CA GLN A 315 20.00 2.29 6.94
C GLN A 315 19.34 1.23 7.83
N TYR A 316 18.26 0.60 7.36
CA TYR A 316 17.60 -0.53 8.02
C TYR A 316 18.06 -1.83 7.34
N SER A 317 19.38 -2.04 7.37
CA SER A 317 20.12 -3.05 6.61
C SER A 317 21.24 -3.59 7.49
N GLU A 318 21.45 -4.90 7.43
CA GLU A 318 22.51 -5.61 8.17
C GLU A 318 23.90 -5.14 7.67
N SER A 319 23.97 -4.83 6.38
CA SER A 319 25.14 -4.32 5.66
C SER A 319 24.78 -3.14 4.75
N PRO A 320 24.74 -1.89 5.27
CA PRO A 320 24.33 -0.70 4.50
C PRO A 320 25.11 -0.44 3.20
N TYR A 321 26.34 -0.95 3.11
CA TYR A 321 27.23 -0.81 1.94
C TYR A 321 27.39 -2.10 1.11
N GLY A 322 26.58 -3.13 1.43
CA GLY A 322 26.56 -4.42 0.78
C GLY A 322 27.40 -5.51 1.46
N VAL A 323 26.97 -6.76 1.28
CA VAL A 323 27.63 -7.94 1.85
C VAL A 323 29.10 -8.03 1.40
N GLY A 324 30.02 -7.97 2.35
CA GLY A 324 31.47 -8.03 2.10
C GLY A 324 32.14 -6.69 1.83
N ASN A 325 31.39 -5.58 1.76
CA ASN A 325 31.91 -4.23 1.70
C ASN A 325 31.65 -3.52 3.03
N SER A 326 32.72 -3.23 3.76
CA SER A 326 32.70 -2.17 4.77
C SER A 326 33.10 -0.87 4.07
N LYS A 327 32.61 0.28 4.53
CA LYS A 327 32.99 1.60 4.01
C LYS A 327 34.52 1.66 3.94
N GLY A 328 35.08 1.52 2.74
CA GLY A 328 36.51 1.45 2.51
C GLY A 328 37.15 2.70 3.11
N GLY A 329 38.13 2.52 4.00
CA GLY A 329 38.80 3.60 4.69
C GLY A 329 39.30 4.66 3.71
N ASN A 330 38.71 5.86 3.77
CA ASN A 330 39.27 7.18 3.44
C ASN A 330 38.15 8.22 3.24
N THR A 331 37.21 8.30 4.17
CA THR A 331 36.48 9.55 4.39
C THR A 331 36.73 9.89 5.84
N THR A 332 37.61 10.87 6.06
CA THR A 332 37.72 11.59 7.33
C THR A 332 36.31 11.87 7.81
N LEU A 333 35.88 11.18 8.86
CA LEU A 333 34.73 11.59 9.66
C LEU A 333 35.12 12.97 10.21
N THR A 334 34.80 14.03 9.45
CA THR A 334 34.53 15.34 10.04
C THR A 334 33.61 15.08 11.23
N GLU A 335 34.05 15.49 12.42
CA GLU A 335 33.31 15.32 13.67
C GLU A 335 31.83 15.57 13.42
N ILE A 336 31.03 14.51 13.52
CA ILE A 336 29.59 14.60 13.36
C ILE A 336 29.09 15.49 14.51
N PRO A 337 28.36 16.59 14.24
CA PRO A 337 27.92 17.52 15.28
C PRO A 337 27.19 16.79 16.42
N PRO A 338 27.31 17.25 17.68
CA PRO A 338 26.60 16.63 18.79
C PRO A 338 25.09 16.59 18.52
N HIS A 339 24.45 15.47 18.87
CA HIS A 339 23.03 15.18 18.64
C HIS A 339 22.59 15.02 17.18
N THR A 340 23.52 14.71 16.27
CA THR A 340 23.17 14.35 14.88
C THR A 340 23.39 12.87 14.59
N GLU A 341 22.62 12.36 13.63
CA GLU A 341 22.78 11.01 13.10
C GLU A 341 22.99 11.08 11.57
N LEU A 342 23.62 10.05 11.01
CA LEU A 342 23.69 9.88 9.56
C LEU A 342 22.35 9.35 9.04
N GLY A 343 21.59 10.23 8.39
CA GLY A 343 20.37 9.92 7.67
C GLY A 343 20.63 9.24 6.32
N PRO A 344 19.63 9.22 5.43
CA PRO A 344 19.75 8.65 4.09
C PRO A 344 20.94 9.27 3.35
N LEU A 345 21.66 8.47 2.55
CA LEU A 345 22.79 8.92 1.73
C LEU A 345 23.94 9.58 2.52
N ASP A 346 24.10 9.21 3.80
CA ASP A 346 25.07 9.82 4.73
C ASP A 346 24.86 11.33 4.91
N ILE A 347 23.62 11.81 4.88
CA ILE A 347 23.28 13.21 5.16
C ILE A 347 23.21 13.40 6.68
N VAL A 348 23.94 14.38 7.22
CA VAL A 348 23.88 14.72 8.65
C VAL A 348 22.49 15.26 8.97
N THR A 349 21.79 14.60 9.88
CA THR A 349 20.37 14.85 10.14
C THR A 349 20.11 14.99 11.63
N PHE A 350 19.26 15.97 12.00
CA PHE A 350 18.73 16.10 13.36
C PHE A 350 17.36 15.43 13.46
N LYS A 351 17.12 14.73 14.58
CA LYS A 351 15.79 14.16 14.91
C LYS A 351 14.98 15.01 15.88
N GLU A 352 15.63 16.00 16.50
CA GLU A 352 15.00 16.92 17.44
C GLU A 352 14.99 18.33 16.84
N TYR A 353 13.81 18.96 16.86
CA TYR A 353 13.59 20.27 16.28
C TYR A 353 14.47 21.35 16.92
N GLU A 354 14.45 21.46 18.25
CA GLU A 354 15.17 22.53 18.97
C GLU A 354 16.69 22.46 18.77
N GLN A 355 17.24 21.24 18.73
CA GLN A 355 18.67 21.01 18.54
C GLN A 355 19.11 21.39 17.12
N GLY A 356 18.33 20.98 16.12
CA GLY A 356 18.61 21.34 14.73
C GLY A 356 18.48 22.84 14.47
N MET A 357 17.47 23.49 15.06
CA MET A 357 17.28 24.95 14.98
C MET A 357 18.43 25.72 15.64
N ALA A 358 18.89 25.27 16.81
CA ALA A 358 20.02 25.88 17.51
C ALA A 358 21.31 25.78 16.68
N TYR A 359 21.57 24.62 16.08
CA TYR A 359 22.72 24.39 15.21
C TYR A 359 22.65 25.22 13.91
N ALA A 360 21.49 25.26 13.25
CA ALA A 360 21.31 26.08 12.06
C ALA A 360 21.56 27.56 12.34
N LYS A 361 21.17 28.04 13.52
CA LYS A 361 21.42 29.41 13.98
C LYS A 361 22.91 29.67 14.26
N SER A 362 23.66 28.70 14.79
CA SER A 362 25.10 28.87 15.02
C SER A 362 25.90 28.85 13.72
N GLU A 363 25.49 28.03 12.75
CA GLU A 363 26.16 27.91 11.44
C GLU A 363 25.67 28.94 10.41
N GLY A 364 24.58 29.66 10.70
CA GLY A 364 24.00 30.65 9.79
C GLY A 364 23.40 30.04 8.52
N LYS A 365 22.98 28.78 8.58
CA LYS A 365 22.40 28.03 7.44
C LYS A 365 20.87 27.99 7.51
N PRO A 366 20.17 28.00 6.35
CA PRO A 366 18.74 27.71 6.31
C PRO A 366 18.43 26.27 6.79
N VAL A 367 17.24 26.09 7.35
CA VAL A 367 16.73 24.78 7.79
C VAL A 367 15.81 24.22 6.73
N LEU A 368 15.95 22.93 6.44
CA LEU A 368 14.95 22.15 5.73
C LEU A 368 14.29 21.21 6.73
N LEU A 369 13.01 21.44 7.00
CA LEU A 369 12.25 20.60 7.93
C LEU A 369 11.54 19.49 7.13
N ASP A 370 11.82 18.24 7.46
CA ASP A 370 11.30 17.04 6.81
C ASP A 370 10.40 16.26 7.76
N PHE A 371 9.08 16.36 7.60
CA PHE A 371 8.13 15.49 8.28
C PHE A 371 8.04 14.16 7.55
N THR A 372 8.65 13.14 8.14
CA THR A 372 8.88 11.84 7.54
C THR A 372 8.32 10.70 8.41
N GLY A 373 8.40 9.47 7.91
CA GLY A 373 8.05 8.29 8.67
C GLY A 373 8.87 7.06 8.26
N TYR A 374 9.05 6.15 9.21
CA TYR A 374 9.75 4.88 9.02
C TYR A 374 9.02 3.95 8.02
N ALA A 375 7.70 3.81 8.15
CA ALA A 375 6.87 3.00 7.24
C ALA A 375 6.24 3.82 6.10
N CYS A 376 6.62 5.10 5.97
CA CYS A 376 6.14 5.98 4.91
C CYS A 376 6.79 5.66 3.56
N VAL A 377 6.10 4.89 2.72
CA VAL A 377 6.56 4.50 1.36
C VAL A 377 6.91 5.71 0.49
N ASN A 378 6.11 6.78 0.54
CA ASN A 378 6.36 7.98 -0.25
C ASN A 378 7.62 8.73 0.22
N CYS A 379 7.86 8.77 1.52
CA CYS A 379 9.06 9.38 2.11
C CYS A 379 10.31 8.64 1.66
N ARG A 380 10.30 7.30 1.79
CA ARG A 380 11.41 6.45 1.30
C ARG A 380 11.62 6.59 -0.21
N LYS A 381 10.54 6.73 -0.99
CA LYS A 381 10.63 6.98 -2.44
C LYS A 381 11.29 8.32 -2.76
N MET A 382 11.03 9.38 -1.99
CA MET A 382 11.72 10.67 -2.15
C MET A 382 13.21 10.55 -1.86
N GLU A 383 13.57 9.86 -0.77
CA GLU A 383 14.96 9.62 -0.39
C GLU A 383 15.75 8.77 -1.39
N GLU A 384 15.09 7.81 -2.05
CA GLU A 384 15.75 6.89 -2.99
C GLU A 384 15.76 7.40 -4.44
N ARG A 385 14.88 8.35 -4.82
CA ARG A 385 14.78 8.87 -6.20
C ARG A 385 15.15 10.32 -6.37
N VAL A 386 14.81 11.19 -5.41
CA VAL A 386 14.97 12.64 -5.54
C VAL A 386 16.22 13.10 -4.82
N TRP A 387 16.43 12.68 -3.58
CA TRP A 387 17.59 13.07 -2.78
C TRP A 387 18.95 12.65 -3.38
N PRO A 388 19.09 11.53 -4.12
CA PRO A 388 20.36 11.16 -4.75
C PRO A 388 20.68 12.00 -5.99
N ASP A 389 19.77 12.85 -6.49
CA ASP A 389 20.08 13.75 -7.58
C ASP A 389 21.26 14.66 -7.17
N PRO A 390 22.32 14.79 -8.00
CA PRO A 390 23.54 15.51 -7.59
C PRO A 390 23.30 16.94 -7.12
N GLN A 391 22.33 17.65 -7.72
CA GLN A 391 22.03 19.03 -7.34
C GLN A 391 21.34 19.08 -5.98
N ILE A 392 20.38 18.18 -5.74
CA ILE A 392 19.65 18.09 -4.47
C ILE A 392 20.55 17.59 -3.35
N LEU A 393 21.35 16.55 -3.61
CA LEU A 393 22.26 15.96 -2.64
C LEU A 393 23.29 16.98 -2.14
N GLN A 394 23.80 17.82 -3.04
CA GLN A 394 24.74 18.87 -2.65
C GLN A 394 24.08 19.88 -1.71
N ILE A 395 22.89 20.37 -2.07
CA ILE A 395 22.11 21.30 -1.23
C ILE A 395 21.87 20.68 0.16
N LEU A 396 21.42 19.42 0.21
CA LEU A 396 21.12 18.71 1.45
C LEU A 396 22.35 18.47 2.35
N LYS A 397 23.55 18.37 1.76
CA LYS A 397 24.79 18.14 2.53
C LYS A 397 25.51 19.41 2.93
N GLU A 398 25.45 20.45 2.10
CA GLU A 398 26.31 21.63 2.23
C GLU A 398 25.54 22.88 2.63
N ASP A 399 24.36 23.11 2.05
CA ASP A 399 23.68 24.40 2.07
C ASP A 399 22.58 24.51 3.14
N VAL A 400 21.98 23.39 3.55
CA VAL A 400 20.89 23.37 4.54
C VAL A 400 21.23 22.53 5.77
N VAL A 401 20.57 22.82 6.88
CA VAL A 401 20.49 21.92 8.03
C VAL A 401 19.21 21.10 7.92
N LEU A 402 19.36 19.78 7.74
CA LEU A 402 18.23 18.86 7.64
C LEU A 402 17.74 18.43 9.03
N ILE A 403 16.46 18.65 9.29
CA ILE A 403 15.77 18.18 10.49
C ILE A 403 14.66 17.21 10.06
N SER A 404 14.84 15.92 10.29
CA SER A 404 13.85 14.89 9.95
C SER A 404 13.05 14.48 11.18
N LEU A 405 11.77 14.86 11.21
CA LEU A 405 10.83 14.58 12.29
C LEU A 405 9.97 13.37 11.93
N TYR A 406 10.14 12.27 12.68
CA TYR A 406 9.46 10.99 12.43
C TYR A 406 8.11 10.95 13.13
N VAL A 407 7.04 11.13 12.37
CA VAL A 407 5.68 11.26 12.93
C VAL A 407 4.95 9.91 13.08
N ASP A 408 5.53 8.81 12.62
CA ASP A 408 5.04 7.44 12.84
C ASP A 408 5.81 6.69 13.94
N ASP A 409 6.74 7.35 14.62
CA ASP A 409 7.52 6.78 15.71
C ASP A 409 6.64 6.43 16.93
N LYS A 410 6.70 5.17 17.34
CA LYS A 410 5.89 4.60 18.43
C LYS A 410 6.61 4.55 19.77
N ARG A 411 7.86 5.03 19.86
CA ARG A 411 8.55 5.17 21.14
C ARG A 411 7.79 6.17 22.03
N GLU A 412 7.58 5.76 23.28
CA GLU A 412 6.87 6.58 24.27
C GLU A 412 7.68 7.81 24.66
N LEU A 413 6.98 8.92 24.86
CA LEU A 413 7.56 10.11 25.46
C LEU A 413 7.67 9.93 26.97
N PRO A 414 8.70 10.53 27.62
CA PRO A 414 8.74 10.63 29.07
C PRO A 414 7.41 11.15 29.62
N GLU A 415 6.93 10.63 30.76
CA GLU A 415 5.62 11.02 31.33
C GLU A 415 5.48 12.54 31.53
N GLU A 416 6.60 13.23 31.79
CA GLU A 416 6.69 14.69 31.95
C GLU A 416 6.52 15.48 30.64
N GLU A 417 6.76 14.86 29.48
CA GLU A 417 6.56 15.44 28.16
C GLU A 417 5.21 15.04 27.52
N GLN A 418 4.41 14.20 28.20
CA GLN A 418 3.09 13.82 27.70
C GLN A 418 2.07 14.92 27.98
N TYR A 419 1.26 15.27 26.98
CA TYR A 419 0.25 16.32 27.09
C TYR A 419 -0.98 16.01 26.23
N THR A 420 -2.08 16.71 26.48
CA THR A 420 -3.23 16.70 25.59
C THR A 420 -3.11 17.87 24.62
N SER A 421 -3.15 17.59 23.32
CA SER A 421 -3.09 18.63 22.28
C SER A 421 -4.32 19.54 22.37
N GLU A 422 -4.08 20.85 22.43
CA GLU A 422 -5.15 21.86 22.40
C GLU A 422 -5.84 21.93 21.02
N THR A 423 -5.15 21.51 19.96
CA THR A 423 -5.65 21.59 18.58
C THR A 423 -6.48 20.37 18.20
N THR A 424 -6.04 19.18 18.61
CA THR A 424 -6.68 17.91 18.23
C THR A 424 -7.48 17.26 19.36
N GLY A 425 -7.28 17.68 20.61
CA GLY A 425 -7.90 17.07 21.80
C GLY A 425 -7.40 15.65 22.10
N LYS A 426 -6.38 15.16 21.38
CA LYS A 426 -5.79 13.82 21.55
C LYS A 426 -4.66 13.86 22.57
N GLU A 427 -4.48 12.76 23.29
CA GLU A 427 -3.32 12.55 24.15
C GLU A 427 -2.06 12.26 23.31
N ILE A 428 -1.00 13.01 23.58
CA ILE A 428 0.30 12.92 22.94
C ILE A 428 1.21 12.10 23.84
N THR A 429 1.32 10.80 23.53
CA THR A 429 2.06 9.82 24.33
C THR A 429 3.32 9.29 23.65
N THR A 430 3.46 9.44 22.32
CA THR A 430 4.61 8.96 21.56
C THR A 430 5.32 10.07 20.80
N ILE A 431 6.60 9.85 20.46
CA ILE A 431 7.41 10.79 19.66
C ILE A 431 6.70 11.14 18.35
N GLY A 432 6.12 10.16 17.67
CA GLY A 432 5.37 10.37 16.44
C GLY A 432 4.16 11.28 16.62
N ASN A 433 3.40 11.10 17.71
CA ASN A 433 2.27 11.97 18.02
C ASN A 433 2.72 13.42 18.28
N LYS A 434 3.86 13.62 18.97
CA LYS A 434 4.44 14.95 19.23
C LYS A 434 4.77 15.68 17.94
N TRP A 435 5.43 15.00 16.99
CA TRP A 435 5.78 15.63 15.72
C TRP A 435 4.59 15.80 14.78
N SER A 436 3.61 14.88 14.80
CA SER A 436 2.35 15.05 14.08
C SER A 436 1.55 16.24 14.61
N ASP A 437 1.47 16.41 15.93
CA ASP A 437 0.78 17.56 16.53
C ASP A 437 1.49 18.88 16.20
N PHE A 438 2.82 18.89 16.27
CA PHE A 438 3.63 20.04 15.86
C PHE A 438 3.37 20.44 14.40
N GLN A 439 3.29 19.46 13.48
CA GLN A 439 2.96 19.70 12.08
C GLN A 439 1.59 20.38 11.92
N ILE A 440 0.58 19.88 12.64
CA ILE A 440 -0.79 20.38 12.56
C ILE A 440 -0.88 21.79 13.16
N ARG A 441 -0.25 22.02 14.31
CA ARG A 441 -0.32 23.29 15.05
C ARG A 441 0.38 24.42 14.31
N GLU A 442 1.62 24.19 13.87
CA GLU A 442 2.45 25.23 13.26
C GLU A 442 2.13 25.42 11.77
N TYR A 443 1.93 24.32 11.03
CA TYR A 443 1.83 24.35 9.58
C TYR A 443 0.43 24.09 9.03
N LYS A 444 -0.55 23.76 9.89
CA LYS A 444 -1.93 23.42 9.49
C LYS A 444 -1.98 22.35 8.40
N ALA A 445 -0.98 21.46 8.42
CA ALA A 445 -0.79 20.39 7.48
C ALA A 445 -0.63 19.08 8.25
N ASN A 446 -1.03 17.99 7.62
CA ASN A 446 -0.69 16.66 8.10
C ASN A 446 -0.57 15.74 6.89
N ALA A 447 0.65 15.65 6.40
CA ALA A 447 1.03 14.88 5.23
C ALA A 447 2.47 14.40 5.39
N GLN A 448 2.77 13.25 4.78
CA GLN A 448 4.12 12.67 4.77
C GLN A 448 4.42 12.11 3.37
N PRO A 449 5.56 12.48 2.76
CA PRO A 449 6.52 13.47 3.24
C PRO A 449 5.96 14.89 3.16
N TYR A 450 6.37 15.77 4.06
CA TYR A 450 6.08 17.20 3.99
C TYR A 450 7.33 18.01 4.33
N TYR A 451 7.72 18.90 3.42
CA TYR A 451 8.93 19.70 3.52
C TYR A 451 8.56 21.17 3.75
N VAL A 452 9.25 21.84 4.67
CA VAL A 452 9.11 23.29 4.95
C VAL A 452 10.43 24.00 4.75
#